data_AF-I0YQ26-F1
#
_entry.id   AF-I0YQ26-F1
#
_cell.length_a   1.000
_cell.length_b   1.000
_cell.length_c   1.000
_cell.angle_alpha   90.00
_cell.angle_beta   90.00
_cell.angle_gamma   90.00
#
_symmetry.space_group_name_H-M   'P 1'
#
loop_
_entity.id
_entity.type
_entity.pdbx_description
1 polymer ?
#
loop_
_entity_poly.entity_id
_entity_poly.type
_entity_poly.pdbx_seq_one_letter_code
_entity_poly.pdbx_strand_id
1 'polypeptide(L)'
;METKALKVRLPLLWFDRLLRRHGPLLPLPVFAIRIATDVAALVNSGQRLDSPQGSRLRHHLAEAGVVYVGITLVRIFVYGLHCAGVYRLLSRAGAVSAVPIQLMSDHIFLGASVVAILSAELVLLRCSLRQAHCPIHVKTMARAGLTAAVALLALTCGDMHFTARFFHERTETFLGAVLGLLAFQIPITWWLLYGFTVA
;
A
#
# COMPACT_ATOMS: atom_id res chain seq x y z
N MET A 1 6.39 -42.74 7.00
CA MET A 1 5.71 -42.02 5.91
C MET A 1 6.34 -40.64 5.78
N GLU A 2 7.27 -40.52 4.85
CA GLU A 2 7.92 -39.25 4.51
C GLU A 2 6.89 -38.32 3.83
N THR A 3 6.19 -37.49 4.61
CA THR A 3 5.79 -36.19 4.07
C THR A 3 7.01 -35.27 4.16
N LYS A 4 8.03 -35.58 3.36
CA LYS A 4 8.94 -34.58 2.80
C LYS A 4 8.04 -33.68 1.94
N ALA A 5 7.24 -32.84 2.61
CA ALA A 5 6.47 -31.79 2.00
C ALA A 5 7.45 -31.10 1.05
N LEU A 6 7.14 -31.13 -0.24
CA LEU A 6 7.97 -30.54 -1.26
C LEU A 6 8.43 -29.19 -0.71
N LYS A 7 9.73 -29.03 -0.48
CA LYS A 7 10.37 -27.71 -0.46
C LYS A 7 10.23 -27.17 -1.88
N VAL A 8 9.00 -26.87 -2.30
CA VAL A 8 8.74 -25.98 -3.42
C VAL A 8 9.43 -24.71 -2.97
N ARG A 9 10.60 -24.43 -3.56
CA ARG A 9 11.27 -23.15 -3.40
C ARG A 9 10.34 -22.13 -4.05
N LEU A 10 9.34 -21.67 -3.30
CA LEU A 10 8.42 -20.66 -3.75
C LEU A 10 9.27 -19.44 -4.09
N PRO A 11 9.28 -18.97 -5.35
CA PRO A 11 10.24 -17.98 -5.85
C PRO A 11 10.14 -16.64 -5.11
N LEU A 12 9.05 -16.42 -4.37
CA LEU A 12 8.77 -15.19 -3.61
C LEU A 12 8.74 -15.38 -2.10
N LEU A 13 9.18 -16.53 -1.55
CA LEU A 13 9.17 -16.75 -0.09
C LEU A 13 9.99 -15.69 0.68
N TRP A 14 11.07 -15.19 0.08
CA TRP A 14 11.87 -14.11 0.67
C TRP A 14 11.08 -12.79 0.73
N PHE A 15 10.26 -12.53 -0.27
CA PHE A 15 9.44 -11.33 -0.39
C PHE A 15 8.23 -11.41 0.54
N ASP A 16 7.57 -12.57 0.64
CA ASP A 16 6.54 -12.86 1.64
C ASP A 16 7.04 -12.53 3.07
N ARG A 17 8.23 -13.00 3.44
CA ARG A 17 8.83 -12.69 4.75
C ARG A 17 9.04 -11.19 4.98
N LEU A 18 9.46 -10.47 3.94
CA LEU A 18 9.65 -9.03 4.00
C LEU A 18 8.29 -8.32 4.16
N LEU A 19 7.27 -8.73 3.42
CA LEU A 19 5.91 -8.21 3.51
C LEU A 19 5.27 -8.48 4.88
N ARG A 20 5.47 -9.65 5.47
CA ARG A 20 4.94 -9.92 6.83
C ARG A 20 5.58 -9.03 7.88
N ARG A 21 6.90 -8.83 7.79
CA ARG A 21 7.64 -8.09 8.81
C ARG A 21 7.49 -6.57 8.68
N HIS A 22 7.47 -6.07 7.45
CA HIS A 22 7.55 -4.63 7.16
C HIS A 22 6.39 -4.13 6.31
N GLY A 23 5.52 -5.02 5.82
CA GLY A 23 4.36 -4.69 4.99
C GLY A 23 3.55 -3.54 5.55
N PRO A 24 3.08 -3.58 6.80
CA PRO A 24 2.30 -2.50 7.38
C PRO A 24 2.95 -1.12 7.25
N LEU A 25 4.29 -1.06 7.26
CA LEU A 25 5.08 0.17 7.19
C LEU A 25 5.49 0.56 5.76
N LEU A 26 5.34 -0.30 4.75
CA LEU A 26 5.65 0.01 3.35
C LEU A 26 5.04 1.30 2.79
N PRO A 27 3.86 1.78 3.24
CA PRO A 27 3.34 3.06 2.78
C PRO A 27 4.29 4.24 3.10
N LEU A 28 4.97 4.19 4.25
CA LEU A 28 5.72 5.33 4.79
C LEU A 28 6.98 5.67 4.00
N PRO A 29 7.84 4.71 3.59
CA PRO A 29 8.98 5.01 2.71
C PRO A 29 8.56 5.63 1.37
N VAL A 30 7.46 5.17 0.78
CA VAL A 30 6.98 5.72 -0.50
C VAL A 30 6.51 7.17 -0.30
N PHE A 31 5.77 7.43 0.77
CA PHE A 31 5.37 8.79 1.14
C PHE A 31 6.56 9.70 1.43
N ALA A 32 7.60 9.19 2.10
CA ALA A 32 8.83 9.94 2.37
C ALA A 32 9.56 10.34 1.08
N ILE A 33 9.63 9.44 0.09
CA ILE A 33 10.17 9.75 -1.24
C ILE A 33 9.37 10.89 -1.88
N ARG A 34 8.04 10.84 -1.80
CA ARG A 34 7.18 11.89 -2.35
C ARG A 34 7.38 13.24 -1.68
N ILE A 35 7.42 13.28 -0.35
CA ILE A 35 7.73 14.51 0.39
C ILE A 35 9.07 15.07 -0.09
N ALA A 36 10.10 14.23 -0.19
CA ALA A 36 11.41 14.64 -0.65
C ALA A 36 11.38 15.18 -2.09
N THR A 37 10.66 14.53 -3.01
CA THR A 37 10.55 14.99 -4.41
C THR A 37 9.82 16.32 -4.50
N ASP A 38 8.70 16.48 -3.80
CA ASP A 38 7.86 17.65 -3.93
C ASP A 38 8.48 18.87 -3.22
N VAL A 39 9.10 18.67 -2.04
CA VAL A 39 9.85 19.73 -1.35
C VAL A 39 11.08 20.13 -2.16
N ALA A 40 11.82 19.17 -2.72
CA ALA A 40 12.96 19.49 -3.59
C ALA A 40 12.52 20.27 -4.83
N ALA A 41 11.38 19.90 -5.46
CA ALA A 41 10.83 20.63 -6.59
C ALA A 41 10.49 22.09 -6.23
N LEU A 42 9.85 22.32 -5.07
CA LEU A 42 9.50 23.65 -4.59
C LEU A 42 10.75 24.52 -4.36
N VAL A 43 11.72 24.00 -3.59
CA VAL A 43 12.95 24.74 -3.24
C VAL A 43 13.76 25.09 -4.48
N ASN A 44 13.90 24.14 -5.42
CA ASN A 44 14.64 24.38 -6.67
C ASN A 44 13.91 25.33 -7.62
N SER A 45 12.60 25.53 -7.45
CA SER A 45 11.84 26.56 -8.17
C SER A 45 12.03 27.96 -7.57
N GLY A 46 12.93 28.12 -6.59
CA GLY A 46 13.17 29.38 -5.88
C GLY A 46 12.04 29.76 -4.91
N GLN A 47 11.10 28.86 -4.68
CA GLN A 47 9.94 29.09 -3.83
C GLN A 47 10.24 28.71 -2.39
N ARG A 48 9.75 29.52 -1.44
CA ARG A 48 9.82 29.21 0.00
C ARG A 48 8.60 28.39 0.41
N LEU A 49 8.75 27.61 1.50
CA LEU A 49 7.64 26.88 2.10
C LEU A 49 6.48 27.78 2.55
N ASP A 50 6.76 29.05 2.86
CA ASP A 50 5.75 30.03 3.25
C ASP A 50 5.10 30.74 2.06
N SER A 51 5.51 30.43 0.82
CA SER A 51 4.84 30.96 -0.36
C SER A 51 3.42 30.40 -0.49
N PRO A 52 2.54 31.01 -1.30
CA PRO A 52 1.24 30.44 -1.63
C PRO A 52 1.34 29.00 -2.19
N GLN A 53 2.37 28.71 -3.00
CA GLN A 53 2.59 27.35 -3.50
C GLN A 53 3.11 26.41 -2.43
N GLY A 54 3.97 26.89 -1.52
CA GLY A 54 4.41 26.13 -0.36
C GLY A 54 3.25 25.78 0.58
N SER A 55 2.30 26.70 0.78
CA SER A 55 1.07 26.45 1.54
C SER A 55 0.20 25.36 0.89
N ARG A 56 -0.01 25.44 -0.43
CA ARG A 56 -0.73 24.39 -1.19
C ARG A 56 -0.02 23.04 -1.08
N LEU A 57 1.30 23.02 -1.21
CA LEU A 57 2.09 21.79 -1.02
C LEU A 57 1.88 21.20 0.37
N ARG A 58 1.96 22.02 1.43
CA ARG A 58 1.73 21.57 2.81
C ARG A 58 0.34 20.97 2.98
N HIS A 59 -0.69 21.61 2.42
CA HIS A 59 -2.06 21.08 2.46
C HIS A 59 -2.15 19.71 1.78
N HIS A 60 -1.62 19.59 0.55
CA HIS A 60 -1.63 18.32 -0.18
C HIS A 60 -0.82 17.22 0.51
N LEU A 61 0.33 17.56 1.09
CA LEU A 61 1.13 16.60 1.86
C LEU A 61 0.44 16.21 3.16
N ALA A 62 -0.30 17.12 3.81
CA ALA A 62 -1.08 16.80 4.99
C ALA A 62 -2.25 15.86 4.66
N GLU A 63 -3.00 16.15 3.59
CA GLU A 63 -4.08 15.27 3.11
C GLU A 63 -3.55 13.88 2.75
N ALA A 64 -2.46 13.82 1.97
CA ALA A 64 -1.80 12.57 1.66
C ALA A 64 -1.34 11.88 2.96
N GLY A 65 -0.72 12.61 3.89
CA GLY A 65 -0.30 12.09 5.19
C GLY A 65 -1.44 11.42 5.95
N VAL A 66 -2.63 12.03 5.99
CA VAL A 66 -3.82 11.44 6.62
C VAL A 66 -4.20 10.12 5.95
N VAL A 67 -4.23 10.05 4.62
CA VAL A 67 -4.54 8.82 3.88
C VAL A 67 -3.51 7.73 4.16
N TYR A 68 -2.22 8.06 4.11
CA TYR A 68 -1.13 7.11 4.30
C TYR A 68 -1.04 6.57 5.72
N VAL A 69 -1.14 7.46 6.70
CA VAL A 69 -1.18 7.09 8.11
C VAL A 69 -2.45 6.29 8.40
N GLY A 70 -3.61 6.71 7.87
CA GLY A 70 -4.87 5.98 8.01
C GLY A 70 -4.76 4.54 7.50
N ILE A 71 -4.25 4.35 6.27
CA ILE A 71 -4.03 3.01 5.72
C ILE A 71 -3.04 2.22 6.58
N THR A 72 -1.94 2.84 6.99
CA THR A 72 -0.93 2.20 7.86
C THR A 72 -1.55 1.73 9.19
N LEU A 73 -2.38 2.56 9.81
CA LEU A 73 -3.07 2.23 11.06
C LEU A 73 -4.08 1.09 10.87
N VAL A 74 -4.88 1.11 9.80
CA VAL A 74 -5.79 0.01 9.47
C VAL A 74 -5.01 -1.29 9.28
N ARG A 75 -3.85 -1.25 8.61
CA ARG A 75 -2.98 -2.42 8.42
C ARG A 75 -2.43 -2.94 9.74
N ILE A 76 -1.89 -2.06 10.59
CA ILE A 76 -1.37 -2.44 11.91
C ILE A 76 -2.49 -3.05 12.76
N PHE A 77 -3.68 -2.46 12.74
CA PHE A 77 -4.84 -2.96 13.48
C PHE A 77 -5.26 -4.36 13.01
N VAL A 78 -5.46 -4.56 11.70
CA VAL A 78 -5.86 -5.86 11.14
C VAL A 78 -4.79 -6.92 11.36
N TYR A 79 -3.51 -6.57 11.16
CA TYR A 79 -2.38 -7.45 11.46
C TYR A 79 -2.33 -7.82 12.95
N GLY A 80 -2.53 -6.85 13.85
CA GLY A 80 -2.57 -7.06 15.29
C GLY A 80 -3.70 -8.02 15.70
N LEU A 81 -4.91 -7.84 15.17
CA LEU A 81 -6.03 -8.74 15.43
C LEU A 81 -5.76 -10.16 14.92
N HIS A 82 -5.08 -10.29 13.76
CA HIS A 82 -4.65 -11.57 13.23
C HIS A 82 -3.64 -12.26 14.15
N CYS A 83 -2.57 -11.57 14.57
CA CYS A 83 -1.55 -12.09 15.46
C CYS A 83 -2.08 -12.46 16.85
N ALA A 84 -2.99 -11.65 17.41
CA ALA A 84 -3.58 -11.89 18.73
C ALA A 84 -4.55 -13.09 18.75
N GLY A 85 -4.85 -13.70 17.60
CA GLY A 85 -5.73 -14.86 17.52
C GLY A 85 -7.15 -14.57 17.99
N VAL A 86 -7.55 -13.29 18.06
CA VAL A 86 -8.86 -12.82 18.55
C VAL A 86 -9.99 -13.52 17.79
N TYR A 87 -9.79 -13.78 16.50
CA TYR A 87 -10.74 -14.53 15.68
C TYR A 87 -10.85 -16.00 16.04
N ARG A 88 -9.76 -16.66 16.44
CA ARG A 88 -9.85 -18.04 16.98
C ARG A 88 -10.67 -18.06 18.26
N LEU A 89 -10.60 -17.00 19.07
CA LEU A 89 -11.38 -16.85 20.28
C LEU A 89 -12.88 -16.63 19.96
N LEU A 90 -13.18 -15.73 19.02
CA LEU A 90 -14.56 -15.43 18.58
C LEU A 90 -15.23 -16.61 17.87
N SER A 91 -14.50 -17.35 17.03
CA SER A 91 -15.00 -18.58 16.41
C SER A 91 -15.26 -19.69 17.43
N ARG A 92 -14.42 -19.81 18.47
CA ARG A 92 -14.64 -20.77 19.56
C ARG A 92 -15.82 -20.40 20.46
N ALA A 93 -16.10 -19.10 20.62
CA ALA A 93 -17.21 -18.61 21.41
C ALA A 93 -18.58 -18.77 20.72
N GLY A 94 -18.64 -19.37 19.51
CA GLY A 94 -19.89 -19.56 18.76
C GLY A 94 -20.54 -18.27 18.25
N ALA A 95 -19.91 -17.12 18.48
CA ALA A 95 -20.43 -15.80 18.10
C ALA A 95 -20.39 -15.56 16.59
N VAL A 96 -19.60 -16.34 15.84
CA VAL A 96 -19.52 -16.27 14.38
C VAL A 96 -19.73 -17.69 13.83
N SER A 97 -20.97 -18.03 13.46
CA SER A 97 -21.27 -19.30 12.83
C SER A 97 -20.71 -19.37 11.41
N ALA A 98 -19.94 -20.42 11.14
CA ALA A 98 -19.78 -21.03 9.81
C ALA A 98 -19.16 -20.22 8.67
N VAL A 99 -18.28 -19.26 8.96
CA VAL A 99 -17.19 -18.98 8.01
C VAL A 99 -15.90 -19.28 8.76
N PRO A 100 -15.07 -20.23 8.32
CA PRO A 100 -13.70 -20.35 8.81
C PRO A 100 -12.97 -19.13 8.28
N ILE A 101 -13.23 -17.99 8.90
CA ILE A 101 -12.48 -16.76 8.77
C ILE A 101 -11.17 -17.08 9.50
N GLN A 102 -10.34 -17.96 8.92
CA GLN A 102 -8.89 -17.87 9.07
C GLN A 102 -8.53 -16.54 8.43
N LEU A 103 -8.82 -15.49 9.20
CA LEU A 103 -9.12 -14.14 8.78
C LEU A 103 -8.37 -13.76 7.52
N MET A 104 -9.09 -13.90 6.40
CA MET A 104 -8.88 -13.19 5.15
C MET A 104 -7.42 -12.97 4.86
N SER A 105 -6.78 -13.96 4.20
CA SER A 105 -5.39 -13.94 3.73
C SER A 105 -4.78 -12.56 3.92
N ASP A 106 -4.08 -12.35 5.04
CA ASP A 106 -3.50 -11.05 5.38
C ASP A 106 -2.86 -10.49 4.12
N HIS A 107 -2.15 -11.33 3.37
CA HIS A 107 -1.58 -11.06 2.05
C HIS A 107 -2.49 -10.51 0.95
N ILE A 108 -3.74 -10.97 0.81
CA ILE A 108 -4.65 -10.45 -0.23
C ILE A 108 -5.17 -9.08 0.18
N PHE A 109 -5.60 -8.93 1.43
CA PHE A 109 -6.13 -7.65 1.92
C PHE A 109 -5.03 -6.59 2.12
N LEU A 110 -3.94 -6.99 2.77
CA LEU A 110 -2.72 -6.24 2.94
C LEU A 110 -2.09 -5.92 1.59
N GLY A 111 -2.09 -6.88 0.65
CA GLY A 111 -1.67 -6.66 -0.72
C GLY A 111 -2.53 -5.62 -1.43
N ALA A 112 -3.85 -5.65 -1.27
CA ALA A 112 -4.75 -4.63 -1.81
C ALA A 112 -4.42 -3.22 -1.28
N SER A 113 -4.02 -3.08 -0.02
CA SER A 113 -3.58 -1.78 0.53
C SER A 113 -2.28 -1.28 -0.10
N VAL A 114 -1.32 -2.18 -0.33
CA VAL A 114 -0.04 -1.86 -1.01
C VAL A 114 -0.32 -1.46 -2.45
N VAL A 115 -1.15 -2.21 -3.16
CA VAL A 115 -1.57 -1.89 -4.53
C VAL A 115 -2.20 -0.50 -4.58
N ALA A 116 -3.12 -0.18 -3.67
CA ALA A 116 -3.80 1.11 -3.66
C ALA A 116 -2.81 2.28 -3.53
N ILE A 117 -1.88 2.19 -2.58
CA ILE A 117 -0.87 3.21 -2.34
C ILE A 117 0.09 3.33 -3.51
N LEU A 118 0.59 2.22 -4.03
CA LEU A 118 1.50 2.23 -5.17
C LEU A 118 0.80 2.82 -6.40
N SER A 119 -0.45 2.46 -6.66
CA SER A 119 -1.25 3.06 -7.74
C SER A 119 -1.42 4.57 -7.59
N ALA A 120 -1.68 5.07 -6.38
CA ALA A 120 -1.72 6.50 -6.13
C ALA A 120 -0.38 7.18 -6.47
N GLU A 121 0.73 6.60 -6.03
CA GLU A 121 2.06 7.19 -6.23
C GLU A 121 2.51 7.14 -7.68
N LEU A 122 2.12 6.11 -8.43
CA LEU A 122 2.34 6.08 -9.88
C LEU A 122 1.67 7.27 -10.57
N VAL A 123 0.46 7.64 -10.16
CA VAL A 123 -0.26 8.82 -10.68
C VAL A 123 0.47 10.10 -10.27
N LEU A 124 0.84 10.21 -8.99
CA LEU A 124 1.37 11.44 -8.40
C LEU A 124 2.81 11.74 -8.85
N LEU A 125 3.71 10.75 -8.81
CA LEU A 125 5.08 10.90 -9.31
C LEU A 125 5.08 11.21 -10.82
N ARG A 126 4.14 10.64 -11.58
CA ARG A 126 3.97 10.98 -13.00
C ARG A 126 3.55 12.45 -13.19
N CYS A 127 2.68 12.98 -12.32
CA CYS A 127 2.33 14.39 -12.33
C CYS A 127 3.56 15.26 -12.01
N SER A 128 4.37 14.91 -11.01
CA SER A 128 5.60 15.63 -10.67
C SER A 128 6.61 15.63 -11.84
N LEU A 129 6.71 14.52 -12.59
CA LEU A 129 7.57 14.44 -13.79
C LEU A 129 7.13 15.34 -14.96
N ARG A 130 5.85 15.69 -15.05
CA ARG A 130 5.31 16.56 -16.11
C ARG A 130 5.62 18.04 -15.88
N GLN A 131 6.13 18.41 -14.72
CA GLN A 131 6.51 19.79 -14.43
C GLN A 131 7.75 20.18 -15.26
N ALA A 132 7.54 21.03 -16.28
CA ALA A 132 8.54 21.39 -17.27
C ALA A 132 9.85 21.92 -16.64
N HIS A 133 9.73 22.73 -15.59
CA HIS A 133 10.83 23.45 -14.94
C HIS A 133 11.53 22.65 -13.82
N CYS A 134 11.20 21.38 -13.63
CA CYS A 134 11.79 20.58 -12.56
C CYS A 134 13.25 20.20 -12.91
N PRO A 135 14.21 20.33 -11.97
CA PRO A 135 15.61 19.96 -12.18
C PRO A 135 15.80 18.48 -12.52
N ILE A 136 16.93 18.17 -13.17
CA ILE A 136 17.25 16.80 -13.58
C ILE A 136 17.32 15.85 -12.38
N HIS A 137 17.94 16.26 -11.26
CA HIS A 137 18.05 15.39 -10.07
C HIS A 137 16.68 15.06 -9.46
N VAL A 138 15.75 16.02 -9.43
CA VAL A 138 14.37 15.78 -8.95
C VAL A 138 13.63 14.83 -9.89
N LYS A 139 13.77 15.03 -11.20
CA LYS A 139 13.21 14.11 -12.22
C LYS A 139 13.79 12.70 -12.09
N THR A 140 15.09 12.57 -11.84
CA THR A 140 15.75 11.26 -11.63
C THR A 140 15.24 10.59 -10.37
N MET A 141 15.08 11.33 -9.27
CA MET A 141 14.54 10.79 -8.02
C MET A 141 13.09 10.34 -8.17
N ALA A 142 12.25 11.13 -8.84
CA ALA A 142 10.87 10.76 -9.13
C ALA A 142 10.77 9.53 -10.05
N ARG A 143 11.65 9.41 -11.06
CA ARG A 143 11.76 8.20 -11.91
C ARG A 143 12.19 6.98 -11.11
N ALA A 144 13.19 7.12 -10.24
CA ALA A 144 13.64 6.03 -9.38
C ALA A 144 12.52 5.56 -8.44
N GLY A 145 11.80 6.49 -7.83
CA GLY A 145 10.60 6.21 -7.03
C GLY A 145 9.52 5.50 -7.82
N LEU A 146 9.23 5.97 -9.05
CA LEU A 146 8.25 5.34 -9.94
C LEU A 146 8.65 3.89 -10.30
N THR A 147 9.90 3.67 -10.68
CA THR A 147 10.42 2.33 -11.00
C THR A 147 10.35 1.40 -9.79
N ALA A 148 10.74 1.90 -8.61
CA ALA A 148 10.63 1.14 -7.36
C ALA A 148 9.17 0.79 -7.04
N ALA A 149 8.24 1.73 -7.23
CA ALA A 149 6.82 1.51 -7.01
C ALA A 149 6.25 0.46 -7.98
N VAL A 150 6.60 0.51 -9.27
CA VAL A 150 6.21 -0.50 -10.27
C VAL A 150 6.77 -1.87 -9.90
N ALA A 151 8.04 -1.96 -9.52
CA ALA A 151 8.68 -3.21 -9.14
C ALA A 151 8.02 -3.82 -7.89
N LEU A 152 7.77 -3.01 -6.86
CA LEU A 152 7.06 -3.44 -5.65
C LEU A 152 5.64 -3.90 -5.97
N LEU A 153 4.93 -3.18 -6.86
CA LEU A 153 3.58 -3.55 -7.27
C LEU A 153 3.59 -4.91 -7.97
N ALA A 154 4.51 -5.13 -8.90
CA ALA A 154 4.65 -6.40 -9.61
C ALA A 154 4.95 -7.57 -8.65
N LEU A 155 5.86 -7.35 -7.69
CA LEU A 155 6.18 -8.35 -6.66
C LEU A 155 4.98 -8.64 -5.76
N THR A 156 4.25 -7.62 -5.31
CA THR A 156 3.03 -7.78 -4.51
C THR A 156 1.94 -8.51 -5.26
N CYS A 157 1.70 -8.18 -6.53
CA CYS A 157 0.74 -8.90 -7.37
C CYS A 157 1.15 -10.37 -7.57
N GLY A 158 2.44 -10.62 -7.78
CA GLY A 158 2.98 -11.98 -7.88
C GLY A 158 2.73 -12.78 -6.60
N ASP A 159 3.08 -12.20 -5.45
CA ASP A 159 2.90 -12.83 -4.14
C ASP A 159 1.43 -13.11 -3.82
N MET A 160 0.54 -12.15 -4.10
CA MET A 160 -0.91 -12.33 -4.00
C MET A 160 -1.41 -13.45 -4.91
N HIS A 161 -0.92 -13.53 -6.15
CA HIS A 161 -1.32 -14.58 -7.09
C HIS A 161 -0.91 -15.97 -6.58
N PHE A 162 0.33 -16.14 -6.14
CA PHE A 162 0.80 -17.41 -5.57
C PHE A 162 0.02 -17.77 -4.30
N THR A 163 -0.19 -16.80 -3.41
CA THR A 163 -0.93 -16.99 -2.18
C THR A 163 -2.37 -17.41 -2.44
N ALA A 164 -3.09 -16.68 -3.28
CA ALA A 164 -4.47 -16.99 -3.66
C ALA A 164 -4.61 -18.35 -4.36
N ARG A 165 -3.65 -18.73 -5.21
CA ARG A 165 -3.74 -19.98 -5.97
C ARG A 165 -3.46 -21.23 -5.14
N PHE A 166 -2.50 -21.16 -4.22
CA PHE A 166 -1.97 -22.36 -3.55
C PHE A 166 -2.37 -22.49 -2.07
N PHE A 167 -2.78 -21.40 -1.42
CA PHE A 167 -2.95 -21.38 0.03
C PHE A 167 -4.35 -20.96 0.51
N HIS A 168 -5.23 -20.50 -0.38
CA HIS A 168 -6.57 -20.02 -0.01
C HIS A 168 -7.67 -20.63 -0.85
N GLU A 169 -8.86 -20.72 -0.24
CA GLU A 169 -10.07 -21.00 -0.98
C GLU A 169 -10.48 -19.79 -1.83
N ARG A 170 -11.22 -20.06 -2.92
CA ARG A 170 -11.66 -19.01 -3.85
C ARG A 170 -12.57 -17.99 -3.18
N THR A 171 -13.41 -18.43 -2.25
CA THR A 171 -14.34 -17.59 -1.48
C THR A 171 -13.59 -16.65 -0.54
N GLU A 172 -12.58 -17.13 0.18
CA GLU A 172 -11.71 -16.31 1.03
C GLU A 172 -10.95 -15.26 0.21
N THR A 173 -10.41 -15.68 -0.93
CA THR A 173 -9.71 -14.80 -1.87
C THR A 173 -10.63 -13.69 -2.38
N PHE A 174 -11.83 -14.06 -2.81
CA PHE A 174 -12.82 -13.12 -3.33
C PHE A 174 -13.26 -12.12 -2.25
N LEU A 175 -13.58 -12.62 -1.04
CA LEU A 175 -13.98 -11.77 0.08
C LEU A 175 -12.85 -10.81 0.49
N GLY A 176 -11.60 -11.29 0.52
CA GLY A 176 -10.43 -10.45 0.78
C GLY A 176 -10.23 -9.36 -0.26
N ALA A 177 -10.43 -9.68 -1.54
CA ALA A 177 -10.37 -8.70 -2.62
C ALA A 177 -11.49 -7.65 -2.51
N VAL A 178 -12.73 -8.06 -2.23
CA VAL A 178 -13.89 -7.15 -2.05
C VAL A 178 -13.65 -6.22 -0.85
N LEU A 179 -13.23 -6.77 0.29
CA LEU A 179 -12.95 -5.96 1.47
C LEU A 179 -11.76 -5.03 1.24
N GLY A 180 -10.72 -5.48 0.54
CA GLY A 180 -9.59 -4.62 0.16
C GLY A 180 -9.98 -3.50 -0.80
N LEU A 181 -10.89 -3.78 -1.74
CA LEU A 181 -11.46 -2.78 -2.65
C LEU A 181 -12.21 -1.70 -1.85
N LEU A 182 -13.12 -2.12 -0.96
CA LEU A 182 -13.93 -1.22 -0.14
C LEU A 182 -13.07 -0.40 0.83
N ALA A 183 -12.09 -1.02 1.48
CA ALA A 183 -11.29 -0.38 2.52
C ALA A 183 -10.18 0.53 1.97
N PHE A 184 -9.61 0.23 0.79
CA PHE A 184 -8.42 0.93 0.30
C PHE A 184 -8.60 1.54 -1.09
N GLN A 185 -9.08 0.77 -2.06
CA GLN A 185 -9.11 1.21 -3.46
C GLN A 185 -10.16 2.30 -3.70
N ILE A 186 -11.37 2.13 -3.15
CA ILE A 186 -12.44 3.12 -3.26
C ILE A 186 -12.06 4.43 -2.57
N PRO A 187 -11.60 4.44 -1.29
CA PRO A 187 -11.17 5.66 -0.63
C PRO A 187 -10.02 6.39 -1.35
N ILE A 188 -9.00 5.65 -1.83
CA ILE A 188 -7.89 6.25 -2.57
C ILE A 188 -8.37 6.82 -3.90
N THR A 189 -9.21 6.09 -4.63
CA THR A 189 -9.73 6.57 -5.92
C THR A 189 -10.60 7.81 -5.73
N TRP A 190 -11.45 7.81 -4.71
CA TRP A 190 -12.24 8.97 -4.32
C TRP A 190 -11.33 10.17 -3.99
N TRP A 191 -10.30 9.97 -3.18
CA TRP A 191 -9.33 11.01 -2.86
C TRP A 191 -8.58 11.53 -4.09
N LEU A 192 -8.15 10.66 -5.01
CA LEU A 192 -7.49 11.06 -6.24
C LEU A 192 -8.41 11.86 -7.17
N LEU A 193 -9.69 11.51 -7.23
CA LEU A 193 -10.68 12.17 -8.10
C LEU A 193 -11.18 13.50 -7.52
N TYR A 194 -11.46 13.55 -6.22
CA TYR A 194 -12.17 14.68 -5.58
C TYR A 194 -11.31 15.45 -4.58
N GLY A 195 -10.30 14.81 -4.00
CA GLY A 195 -9.34 15.48 -3.10
C GLY A 195 -8.40 16.42 -3.85
N PHE A 196 -8.10 16.14 -5.13
CA PHE A 196 -7.26 17.00 -5.97
C PHE A 196 -8.01 18.17 -6.62
N THR A 197 -9.34 18.21 -6.58
CA THR A 197 -10.15 19.24 -7.25
C THR A 197 -10.43 20.50 -6.43
N VAL A 198 -9.89 20.63 -5.21
CA VAL A 198 -10.08 21.82 -4.35
C VAL A 198 -8.88 22.80 -4.46
N ALA A 199 -8.11 22.77 -5.54
CA ALA A 199 -6.97 23.68 -5.77
C ALA A 199 -7.17 24.66 -6.93
#